data_AF-A0A817C663-F1
#
_entry.id   AF-A0A817C663-F1
#
_cell.length_a   1.000
_cell.length_b   1.000
_cell.length_c   1.000
_cell.angle_alpha   90.00
_cell.angle_beta   90.00
_cell.angle_gamma   90.00
#
_symmetry.space_group_name_H-M   'P 1'
#
loop_
_entity.id
_entity.type
_entity.pdbx_description
1 polymer ?
#
loop_
_entity_poly.entity_id
_entity_poly.type
_entity_poly.pdbx_seq_one_letter_code
_entity_poly.pdbx_strand_id
1 'polypeptide(L)'
;MFYNWSAFWQATAASIFTYFTIHHFIARFISKDARHHWKHTNISTSFIHSILSSIMSIYLFIENPAMCTTDIISSFTPNAYSYVSFEFGYFIFDSIDNLRNPSGRHTYEILLHHITIFGCFGISLYLGRYIGYCVISLFMEINSIFLHLRQLILLSNKSKHDRIYRINTIINLSKLYY
;
A
#
# COMPACT_ATOMS: atom_id res chain seq x y z
N MET A 1 -18.46 2.84 23.58
CA MET A 1 -18.69 3.09 22.14
C MET A 1 -18.35 1.78 21.44
N PHE A 2 -19.37 1.04 20.98
CA PHE A 2 -19.12 -0.21 20.25
C PHE A 2 -18.65 0.17 18.85
N TYR A 3 -17.35 0.05 18.57
CA TYR A 3 -16.82 0.22 17.22
C TYR A 3 -17.54 -0.77 16.31
N ASN A 4 -17.89 -0.33 15.10
CA ASN A 4 -18.61 -1.16 14.14
C ASN A 4 -17.65 -2.22 13.57
N TRP A 5 -17.40 -3.26 14.36
CA TRP A 5 -16.56 -4.39 13.99
C TRP A 5 -17.04 -5.06 12.70
N SER A 6 -18.35 -4.99 12.41
CA SER A 6 -18.87 -5.48 11.14
C SER A 6 -18.33 -4.67 9.95
N ALA A 7 -18.26 -3.34 10.06
CA ALA A 7 -17.69 -2.49 9.02
C ALA A 7 -16.19 -2.75 8.83
N PHE A 8 -15.44 -2.97 9.92
CA PHE A 8 -14.03 -3.38 9.85
C PHE A 8 -13.87 -4.67 9.03
N TRP A 9 -14.54 -5.75 9.46
CA TRP A 9 -14.41 -7.04 8.78
C TRP A 9 -14.89 -7.02 7.33
N GLN A 10 -15.96 -6.27 7.04
CA GLN A 10 -16.45 -6.09 5.67
C GLN A 10 -15.42 -5.37 4.80
N ALA A 11 -14.87 -4.23 5.26
CA ALA A 11 -13.87 -3.48 4.51
C ALA A 11 -12.58 -4.28 4.29
N THR A 12 -12.09 -4.96 5.32
CA THR A 12 -10.89 -5.82 5.22
C THR A 12 -11.12 -6.99 4.27
N ALA A 13 -12.25 -7.68 4.34
CA ALA A 13 -12.57 -8.78 3.42
C ALA A 13 -12.76 -8.30 1.97
N ALA A 14 -13.45 -7.16 1.79
CA ALA A 14 -13.62 -6.55 0.47
C ALA A 14 -12.27 -6.16 -0.14
N SER A 15 -11.35 -5.64 0.66
CA SER A 15 -9.99 -5.30 0.21
C SER A 15 -9.21 -6.54 -0.24
N ILE A 16 -9.17 -7.59 0.59
CA ILE A 16 -8.48 -8.85 0.23
C ILE A 16 -9.04 -9.41 -1.08
N PHE A 17 -10.36 -9.44 -1.24
CA PHE A 17 -11.00 -9.90 -2.47
C PHE A 17 -10.66 -9.01 -3.69
N THR A 18 -10.67 -7.69 -3.49
CA THR A 18 -10.34 -6.71 -4.53
C THR A 18 -8.91 -6.91 -5.03
N TYR A 19 -7.94 -6.94 -4.12
CA TYR A 19 -6.54 -7.08 -4.49
C TYR A 19 -6.20 -8.47 -5.01
N PHE A 20 -6.85 -9.52 -4.50
CA PHE A 20 -6.78 -10.85 -5.11
C PHE A 20 -7.23 -10.80 -6.57
N THR A 21 -8.36 -10.15 -6.86
CA THR A 21 -8.90 -10.03 -8.21
C THR A 21 -7.98 -9.19 -9.11
N ILE A 22 -7.49 -8.05 -8.63
CA ILE A 22 -6.54 -7.19 -9.34
C ILE A 22 -5.26 -7.97 -9.67
N HIS A 23 -4.68 -8.67 -8.70
CA HIS A 23 -3.46 -9.44 -8.89
C HIS A 23 -3.62 -10.51 -9.97
N HIS A 24 -4.72 -11.28 -9.94
CA HIS A 24 -4.99 -12.31 -10.95
C HIS A 24 -5.31 -11.71 -12.32
N PHE A 25 -5.94 -10.54 -12.35
CA PHE A 25 -6.20 -9.82 -13.59
C PHE A 25 -4.89 -9.35 -14.23
N ILE A 26 -4.01 -8.70 -13.46
CA ILE A 26 -2.69 -8.23 -13.91
C ILE A 26 -1.85 -9.40 -14.42
N ALA A 27 -1.84 -10.53 -13.69
CA ALA A 27 -1.09 -11.73 -14.07
C ALA A 27 -1.41 -12.20 -15.50
N ARG A 28 -2.64 -11.97 -16.01
CA ARG A 28 -3.01 -12.35 -17.39
C ARG A 28 -2.25 -11.59 -18.46
N PHE A 29 -1.72 -10.41 -18.15
CA PHE A 29 -1.03 -9.53 -19.09
C PHE A 29 0.49 -9.60 -18.98
N ILE A 30 1.03 -10.37 -18.04
CA ILE A 30 2.48 -10.49 -17.81
C ILE A 30 2.99 -11.78 -18.46
N SER A 31 4.16 -11.70 -19.09
CA SER A 31 4.80 -12.86 -19.74
C SER A 31 5.05 -14.00 -18.73
N LYS A 32 4.89 -15.26 -19.18
CA LYS A 32 4.86 -16.45 -18.31
C LYS A 32 6.24 -16.97 -17.85
N ASP A 33 7.30 -16.17 -17.94
CA ASP A 33 8.60 -16.58 -17.36
C ASP A 33 8.50 -16.58 -15.83
N ALA A 34 8.46 -17.77 -15.22
CA ALA A 34 7.94 -18.01 -13.87
C ALA A 34 8.52 -17.11 -12.76
N ARG A 35 9.83 -16.80 -12.79
CA ARG A 35 10.47 -16.03 -11.71
C ARG A 35 10.25 -14.51 -11.86
N HIS A 36 10.19 -14.03 -13.10
CA HIS A 36 9.88 -12.64 -13.39
C HIS A 36 8.36 -12.40 -13.33
N HIS A 37 7.55 -13.41 -13.66
CA HIS A 37 6.11 -13.33 -13.73
C HIS A 37 5.48 -12.90 -12.40
N TRP A 38 5.69 -13.67 -11.33
CA TRP A 38 5.12 -13.34 -10.02
C TRP A 38 5.60 -11.96 -9.54
N LYS A 39 6.91 -11.68 -9.66
CA LYS A 39 7.49 -10.43 -9.17
C LYS A 39 6.96 -9.22 -9.92
N HIS A 40 6.78 -9.31 -11.25
CA HIS A 40 6.11 -8.29 -12.04
C HIS A 40 4.66 -8.08 -11.58
N THR A 41 3.93 -9.17 -11.31
CA THR A 41 2.53 -9.10 -10.88
C THR A 41 2.39 -8.46 -9.49
N ASN A 42 3.21 -8.89 -8.53
CA ASN A 42 3.20 -8.37 -7.17
C ASN A 42 3.56 -6.87 -7.13
N ILE A 43 4.62 -6.46 -7.83
CA ILE A 43 5.03 -5.05 -7.88
C ILE A 43 3.99 -4.20 -8.63
N SER A 44 3.38 -4.72 -9.69
CA SER A 44 2.30 -4.02 -10.40
C SER A 44 1.06 -3.85 -9.54
N THR A 45 0.71 -4.86 -8.73
CA THR A 45 -0.40 -4.79 -7.78
C THR A 45 -0.12 -3.73 -6.70
N SER A 46 1.11 -3.71 -6.17
CA SER A 46 1.56 -2.72 -5.18
C SER A 46 1.63 -1.30 -5.74
N PHE A 47 1.96 -1.16 -7.03
CA PHE A 47 1.91 0.12 -7.73
C PHE A 47 0.47 0.66 -7.82
N ILE A 48 -0.51 -0.19 -8.15
CA ILE A 48 -1.92 0.21 -8.17
C ILE A 48 -2.40 0.58 -6.76
N HIS A 49 -2.04 -0.22 -5.75
CA HIS A 49 -2.34 0.08 -4.36
C HIS A 49 -1.83 1.47 -3.96
N SER A 50 -0.55 1.76 -4.18
CA SER A 50 0.03 3.04 -3.76
C SER A 50 -0.63 4.25 -4.45
N ILE A 51 -1.06 4.13 -5.70
CA ILE A 51 -1.87 5.17 -6.38
C ILE A 51 -3.24 5.34 -5.70
N LEU A 52 -3.97 4.25 -5.52
CA LEU A 52 -5.33 4.29 -4.94
C LEU A 52 -5.30 4.81 -3.49
N SER A 53 -4.37 4.31 -2.69
CA SER A 53 -4.13 4.71 -1.30
C SER A 53 -3.83 6.20 -1.21
N SER A 54 -2.93 6.70 -2.07
CA SER A 54 -2.60 8.13 -2.12
C SER A 54 -3.79 9.02 -2.46
N ILE A 55 -4.58 8.65 -3.47
CA ILE A 55 -5.77 9.40 -3.88
C ILE A 55 -6.81 9.43 -2.75
N MET A 56 -7.08 8.28 -2.12
CA MET A 56 -8.05 8.18 -1.04
C MET A 56 -7.62 8.95 0.21
N SER A 57 -6.32 8.91 0.55
CA SER A 57 -5.77 9.69 1.66
C SER A 57 -5.93 11.20 1.43
N ILE A 58 -5.66 11.68 0.21
CA ILE A 58 -5.87 13.10 -0.16
C ILE A 58 -7.36 13.46 -0.08
N TYR A 59 -8.25 12.60 -0.58
CA TYR A 59 -9.69 12.83 -0.49
C TYR A 59 -10.15 12.99 0.98
N LEU A 60 -9.71 12.11 1.88
CA LEU A 60 -10.05 12.19 3.30
C LEU A 60 -9.50 13.44 3.98
N PHE A 61 -8.34 13.93 3.54
CA PHE A 61 -7.77 15.20 4.04
C PHE A 61 -8.62 16.40 3.64
N ILE A 62 -9.15 16.39 2.41
CA ILE A 62 -10.04 17.44 1.93
C ILE A 62 -11.39 17.37 2.63
N GLU A 63 -11.92 16.16 2.85
CA GLU A 63 -13.22 15.95 3.50
C GLU A 63 -13.18 16.34 4.98
N ASN A 64 -12.13 15.97 5.73
CA ASN A 64 -11.99 16.28 7.15
C ASN A 64 -10.56 16.75 7.49
N PRO A 65 -10.22 18.01 7.21
CA PRO A 65 -8.88 18.56 7.46
C PRO A 65 -8.46 18.50 8.92
N ALA A 66 -9.42 18.59 9.85
CA ALA A 66 -9.19 18.54 11.30
C ALA A 66 -8.52 17.22 11.74
N MET A 67 -8.79 16.12 11.03
CA MET A 67 -8.23 14.80 11.31
C MET A 67 -6.71 14.74 11.12
N CYS A 68 -6.14 15.70 10.38
CA CYS A 68 -4.73 15.72 10.00
C CYS A 68 -3.98 16.94 10.52
N THR A 69 -4.70 17.93 11.05
CA THR A 69 -4.14 19.23 11.42
C THR A 69 -4.37 19.56 12.89
N THR A 70 -5.59 19.38 13.42
CA THR A 70 -5.97 19.90 14.73
C THR A 70 -6.18 18.83 15.79
N ASP A 71 -6.72 17.66 15.44
CA ASP A 71 -6.94 16.57 16.40
C ASP A 71 -6.68 15.19 15.78
N ILE A 72 -5.41 14.88 15.57
CA ILE A 72 -4.96 13.63 14.92
C ILE A 72 -5.18 12.40 15.83
N ILE A 73 -5.33 12.63 17.15
CA ILE A 73 -5.47 11.57 18.16
C ILE A 73 -6.92 11.11 18.27
N SER A 74 -7.86 12.04 18.38
CA SER A 74 -9.26 11.72 18.70
C SER A 74 -10.21 11.86 17.52
N SER A 75 -9.78 12.51 16.42
CA SER A 75 -10.60 12.58 15.21
C SER A 75 -10.88 11.20 14.64
N PHE A 76 -12.16 10.98 14.35
CA PHE A 76 -12.68 9.75 13.80
C PHE A 76 -13.78 10.09 12.80
N THR A 77 -13.72 9.49 11.61
CA THR A 77 -14.83 9.48 10.67
C THR A 77 -15.08 8.05 10.20
N PRO A 78 -16.34 7.65 9.94
CA PRO A 78 -16.64 6.32 9.41
C PRO A 78 -15.92 6.02 8.09
N ASN A 79 -15.75 7.04 7.23
CA ASN A 79 -15.03 6.93 5.95
C ASN A 79 -13.54 6.63 6.17
N ALA A 80 -12.88 7.39 7.06
CA ALA A 80 -11.47 7.15 7.36
C ALA A 80 -11.24 5.81 8.05
N TYR A 81 -12.12 5.42 8.97
CA TYR A 81 -12.05 4.11 9.61
C TYR A 81 -12.21 2.97 8.60
N SER A 82 -13.18 3.07 7.69
CA SER A 82 -13.41 2.06 6.64
C SER A 82 -12.24 2.00 5.67
N TYR A 83 -11.67 3.15 5.30
CA TYR A 83 -10.48 3.23 4.47
C TYR A 83 -9.26 2.58 5.14
N VAL A 84 -8.96 2.91 6.39
CA VAL A 84 -7.84 2.27 7.13
C VAL A 84 -8.08 0.75 7.29
N SER A 85 -9.33 0.33 7.49
CA SER A 85 -9.71 -1.09 7.53
C SER A 85 -9.53 -1.79 6.18
N PHE A 86 -9.80 -1.08 5.09
CA PHE A 86 -9.56 -1.55 3.72
C PHE A 86 -8.05 -1.71 3.46
N GLU A 87 -7.23 -0.72 3.81
CA GLU A 87 -5.78 -0.82 3.62
C GLU A 87 -5.13 -1.89 4.52
N PHE A 88 -5.65 -2.08 5.73
CA PHE A 88 -5.27 -3.21 6.57
C PHE A 88 -5.46 -4.56 5.86
N GLY A 89 -6.57 -4.72 5.12
CA GLY A 89 -6.82 -5.91 4.30
C GLY A 89 -5.84 -6.08 3.15
N TYR A 90 -5.41 -4.98 2.52
CA TYR A 90 -4.36 -5.03 1.49
C TYR A 90 -3.05 -5.54 2.08
N PHE A 91 -2.61 -5.00 3.23
CA PHE A 91 -1.36 -5.42 3.86
C PHE A 91 -1.39 -6.90 4.28
N ILE A 92 -2.55 -7.44 4.67
CA ILE A 92 -2.73 -8.88 4.87
C ILE A 92 -2.51 -9.64 3.56
N PHE A 93 -3.18 -9.23 2.49
CA PHE A 93 -3.05 -9.85 1.17
C PHE A 93 -1.59 -9.86 0.70
N ASP A 94 -0.91 -8.72 0.72
CA ASP A 94 0.47 -8.61 0.23
C ASP A 94 1.47 -9.38 1.10
N SER A 95 1.25 -9.42 2.43
CA SER A 95 2.05 -10.25 3.32
C SER A 95 1.92 -11.74 2.99
N ILE A 96 0.70 -12.22 2.74
CA ILE A 96 0.44 -13.62 2.38
C ILE A 96 1.06 -13.94 1.01
N ASP A 97 0.94 -13.04 0.03
CA ASP A 97 1.52 -13.23 -1.31
C ASP A 97 3.06 -13.32 -1.25
N ASN A 98 3.71 -12.41 -0.51
CA ASN A 98 5.16 -12.41 -0.29
C ASN A 98 5.65 -13.65 0.49
N LEU A 99 4.87 -14.15 1.46
CA LEU A 99 5.19 -15.38 2.20
C LEU A 99 5.10 -16.63 1.32
N ARG A 100 4.14 -16.67 0.38
CA ARG A 100 3.99 -17.79 -0.57
C ARG A 100 5.07 -17.80 -1.63
N ASN A 101 5.60 -16.64 -2.00
CA ASN A 101 6.59 -16.47 -3.06
C ASN A 101 7.84 -15.71 -2.55
N PRO A 102 8.65 -16.31 -1.66
CA PRO A 102 9.74 -15.60 -1.01
C PRO A 102 10.84 -15.18 -1.99
N SER A 103 11.26 -13.91 -1.91
CA SER A 103 12.33 -13.27 -2.69
C SER A 103 13.58 -13.01 -1.85
N GLY A 104 13.91 -13.91 -0.92
CA GLY A 104 15.07 -13.79 -0.03
C GLY A 104 14.94 -12.63 0.94
N ARG A 105 16.01 -11.80 1.07
CA ARG A 105 16.06 -10.67 2.03
C ARG A 105 14.91 -9.67 1.85
N HIS A 106 14.49 -9.45 0.60
CA HIS A 106 13.42 -8.50 0.29
C HIS A 106 12.10 -8.85 0.98
N THR A 107 11.75 -10.14 1.04
CA THR A 107 10.54 -10.60 1.74
C THR A 107 10.59 -10.27 3.22
N TYR A 108 11.74 -10.44 3.88
CA TYR A 108 11.89 -10.08 5.29
C TYR A 108 11.76 -8.58 5.54
N GLU A 109 12.35 -7.74 4.67
CA GLU A 109 12.24 -6.28 4.77
C GLU A 109 10.78 -5.81 4.67
N ILE A 110 10.02 -6.34 3.69
CA ILE A 110 8.60 -6.03 3.52
C ILE A 110 7.78 -6.52 4.72
N LEU A 111 7.99 -7.76 5.17
CA LEU A 111 7.22 -8.30 6.30
C LEU A 111 7.49 -7.54 7.60
N LEU A 112 8.74 -7.13 7.86
CA LEU A 112 9.07 -6.29 9.00
C LEU A 112 8.35 -4.94 8.92
N HIS A 113 8.31 -4.33 7.74
CA HIS A 113 7.53 -3.12 7.51
C HIS A 113 6.04 -3.35 7.80
N HIS A 114 5.44 -4.42 7.29
CA HIS A 114 4.03 -4.74 7.53
C HIS A 114 3.71 -5.07 8.99
N ILE A 115 4.63 -5.66 9.74
CA ILE A 115 4.45 -5.87 11.20
C ILE A 115 4.25 -4.52 11.92
N THR A 116 4.98 -3.47 11.52
CA THR A 116 4.78 -2.14 12.12
C THR A 116 3.38 -1.59 11.82
N ILE A 117 2.88 -1.83 10.60
CA ILE A 117 1.53 -1.44 10.21
C ILE A 117 0.49 -2.25 10.99
N PHE A 118 0.65 -3.57 11.11
CA PHE A 118 -0.27 -4.41 11.86
C PHE A 118 -0.38 -4.00 13.34
N GLY A 119 0.75 -3.64 13.96
CA GLY A 119 0.76 -3.11 15.32
C GLY A 119 0.04 -1.77 15.41
N CYS A 120 0.52 -0.77 14.66
CA CYS A 120 0.00 0.59 14.74
C CYS A 120 -1.45 0.69 14.29
N PHE A 121 -1.79 0.16 13.11
CA PHE A 121 -3.15 0.25 12.57
C PHE A 121 -4.09 -0.67 13.34
N GLY A 122 -3.63 -1.85 13.75
CA GLY A 122 -4.43 -2.76 14.58
C GLY A 122 -4.87 -2.13 15.89
N ILE A 123 -3.94 -1.46 16.60
CA ILE A 123 -4.26 -0.71 17.82
C ILE A 123 -5.22 0.45 17.52
N SER A 124 -4.95 1.25 16.47
CA SER A 124 -5.81 2.38 16.09
C SER A 124 -7.24 1.95 15.75
N LEU A 125 -7.39 0.86 15.00
CA LEU A 125 -8.69 0.28 14.63
C LEU A 125 -9.40 -0.32 15.84
N TYR A 126 -8.69 -1.04 16.71
CA TYR A 126 -9.26 -1.60 17.93
C TYR A 126 -9.75 -0.53 18.90
N LEU A 127 -8.98 0.54 19.09
CA LEU A 127 -9.32 1.66 19.98
C LEU A 127 -10.20 2.72 19.32
N GLY A 128 -10.40 2.66 17.99
CA GLY A 128 -10.99 3.74 17.19
C GLY A 128 -10.42 5.12 17.49
N ARG A 129 -9.12 5.19 17.78
CA ARG A 129 -8.34 6.40 18.02
C ARG A 129 -7.13 6.37 17.10
N TYR A 130 -6.46 7.51 16.92
CA TYR A 130 -5.28 7.62 16.06
C TYR A 130 -5.56 7.26 14.59
N ILE A 131 -6.82 7.29 14.15
CA ILE A 131 -7.19 7.03 12.75
C ILE A 131 -6.56 8.08 11.84
N GLY A 132 -6.48 9.34 12.27
CA GLY A 132 -5.77 10.40 11.55
C GLY A 132 -4.29 10.06 11.30
N TYR A 133 -3.60 9.48 12.28
CA TYR A 133 -2.21 9.01 12.09
C TYR A 133 -2.12 7.92 11.04
N CYS A 134 -3.07 6.99 11.00
CA CYS A 134 -3.11 5.96 9.97
C CYS A 134 -3.29 6.56 8.57
N VAL A 135 -4.20 7.53 8.40
CA VAL A 135 -4.40 8.20 7.11
C VAL A 135 -3.16 9.01 6.70
N ILE A 136 -2.48 9.68 7.63
CA ILE A 136 -1.21 10.36 7.36
C ILE A 136 -0.12 9.36 6.94
N SER A 137 -0.03 8.22 7.62
CA SER A 137 0.91 7.17 7.25
C SER A 137 0.63 6.66 5.83
N LEU A 138 -0.65 6.48 5.46
CA LEU A 138 -1.07 6.04 4.13
C LEU A 138 -0.81 7.11 3.06
N PHE A 139 -0.95 8.39 3.38
CA PHE A 139 -0.56 9.48 2.46
C PHE A 139 0.92 9.41 2.07
N MET A 140 1.79 8.95 2.98
CA MET A 140 3.23 8.80 2.68
C MET A 140 3.54 7.69 1.66
N GLU A 141 2.58 6.84 1.31
CA GLU A 141 2.66 5.85 0.23
C GLU A 141 2.77 6.48 -1.17
N ILE A 142 2.59 7.80 -1.31
CA ILE A 142 2.91 8.52 -2.56
C ILE A 142 4.35 8.23 -3.00
N ASN A 143 5.27 8.08 -2.05
CA ASN A 143 6.66 7.75 -2.36
C ASN A 143 6.81 6.33 -2.93
N SER A 144 5.95 5.41 -2.52
CA SER A 144 5.92 4.03 -2.99
C SER A 144 5.48 3.91 -4.45
N ILE A 145 4.68 4.86 -4.96
CA ILE A 145 4.34 4.96 -6.40
C ILE A 145 5.63 5.01 -7.23
N PHE A 146 6.54 5.92 -6.87
CA PHE A 146 7.80 6.09 -7.58
C PHE A 146 8.75 4.89 -7.36
N LEU A 147 8.73 4.29 -6.17
CA LEU A 147 9.51 3.08 -5.87
C LEU A 147 9.10 1.91 -6.77
N HIS A 148 7.81 1.58 -6.81
CA HIS A 148 7.31 0.47 -7.62
C HIS A 148 7.46 0.74 -9.11
N LEU A 149 7.24 1.97 -9.57
CA LEU A 149 7.51 2.34 -10.96
C LEU A 149 8.97 2.08 -11.34
N ARG A 150 9.93 2.42 -10.46
CA ARG A 150 11.36 2.14 -10.69
C ARG A 150 11.60 0.64 -10.81
N GLN A 151 11.03 -0.14 -9.90
CA GLN A 151 11.18 -1.59 -9.88
C GLN A 151 10.61 -2.24 -11.16
N LEU A 152 9.43 -1.80 -11.63
CA LEU A 152 8.83 -2.28 -12.88
C LEU A 152 9.72 -1.99 -14.08
N ILE A 153 10.28 -0.78 -14.19
CA ILE A 153 11.20 -0.42 -15.28
C ILE A 153 12.44 -1.32 -15.29
N LEU A 154 13.03 -1.56 -14.10
CA LEU A 154 14.19 -2.43 -13.95
C LEU A 154 13.89 -3.88 -14.32
N LEU A 155 12.69 -4.38 -13.98
CA LEU A 155 12.25 -5.73 -14.32
C LEU A 155 11.89 -5.90 -15.80
N SER A 156 11.60 -4.82 -16.54
CA SER A 156 11.34 -4.85 -17.98
C SER A 156 12.62 -4.88 -18.85
N ASN A 157 13.82 -5.01 -18.26
CA ASN A 157 15.11 -4.95 -18.96
C ASN A 157 15.28 -3.70 -19.86
N LYS A 158 14.53 -2.62 -19.59
CA LYS A 158 14.74 -1.35 -20.28
C LYS A 158 16.03 -0.72 -19.78
N SER A 159 16.82 -0.20 -20.72
CA SER A 159 18.11 0.45 -20.42
C SER A 159 17.95 1.54 -19.36
N LYS A 160 18.90 1.62 -18.42
CA LYS A 160 18.99 2.70 -17.41
C LYS A 160 19.06 4.11 -18.02
N HIS A 161 19.24 4.22 -19.34
CA HIS A 161 19.20 5.45 -20.12
C HIS A 161 17.79 5.91 -20.50
N ASP A 162 16.74 5.13 -20.23
CA ASP A 162 15.36 5.51 -20.55
C ASP A 162 14.94 6.78 -19.79
N ARG A 163 14.28 7.70 -20.50
CA ARG A 163 13.92 9.03 -20.00
C ARG A 163 13.00 8.93 -18.78
N ILE A 164 12.12 7.93 -18.78
CA ILE A 164 11.19 7.62 -17.69
C ILE A 164 11.95 7.17 -16.43
N TYR A 165 13.00 6.35 -16.57
CA TYR A 165 13.84 5.93 -15.45
C TYR A 165 14.56 7.11 -14.80
N ARG A 166 15.12 8.02 -15.62
CA ARG A 166 15.83 9.21 -15.12
C ARG A 166 14.90 10.19 -14.44
N ILE A 167 13.73 10.47 -15.02
CA ILE A 167 12.71 11.35 -14.41
C ILE A 167 12.24 10.77 -13.08
N ASN A 168 11.93 9.46 -13.03
CA ASN A 168 11.50 8.80 -11.80
C ASN A 168 12.59 8.83 -10.71
N THR A 169 13.86 8.70 -11.08
CA THR A 169 15.00 8.79 -10.14
C THR A 169 15.23 10.22 -9.63
N ILE A 170 14.99 11.24 -10.46
CA ILE A 170 15.13 12.66 -10.06
C ILE A 170 14.01 13.07 -9.11
N ILE A 171 12.77 12.62 -9.38
CA ILE A 171 11.60 12.94 -8.55
C ILE A 171 11.67 12.17 -7.22
N ASN A 172 12.12 10.91 -7.25
CA ASN A 172 12.28 10.09 -6.06
C ASN A 172 13.67 10.32 -5.41
N LEU A 173 13.79 11.36 -4.59
CA LEU A 173 15.02 11.72 -3.84
C LEU A 173 15.51 10.64 -2.85
N SER A 174 14.92 9.45 -2.82
CA SER A 174 15.21 8.41 -1.82
C SER A 174 16.40 7.48 -2.11
N LYS A 175 17.17 7.64 -3.21
CA LYS A 175 18.54 7.06 -3.32
C LYS A 175 19.28 7.48 -4.60
N LEU A 176 20.23 8.40 -4.43
CA LEU A 176 21.28 8.77 -5.38
C LEU A 176 22.59 7.99 -5.17
N TYR A 177 22.61 6.94 -4.34
CA TYR A 177 23.79 6.11 -4.13
C TYR A 177 23.39 4.64 -4.02
N TYR A 178 23.75 3.87 -5.05
CA TYR A 178 24.34 2.51 -5.06
C TYR A 178 24.42 2.05 -6.52
#